data_AF-A0A651PEZ3-F1
#
_entry.id   AF-A0A651PEZ3-F1
#
_cell.length_a   1.000
_cell.length_b   1.000
_cell.length_c   1.000
_cell.angle_alpha   90.00
_cell.angle_beta   90.00
_cell.angle_gamma   90.00
#
_symmetry.space_group_name_H-M   'P 1'
#
loop_
_entity.id
_entity.type
_entity.pdbx_description
1 polymer ?
#
loop_
_entity_poly.entity_id
_entity_poly.type
_entity_poly.pdbx_seq_one_letter_code
_entity_poly.pdbx_strand_id
1 'polypeptide(L)'
;APWTGNDECDAPDSDKRENRGFEVSAPDAHIRRAHGTELEKKPWERILRRGYNYDEPVFNASGFSEHGQISGGISDAGLIFVAYQADPVAQFVPIQKRLEQLDMLNTWTVPVGSAVFAIPAGVREEGGYIGESLFA
;
A
#
# COMPACT_ATOMS: atom_id res chain seq x y z
N ALA A 1 3.36 17.69 -1.26
CA ALA A 1 3.30 17.92 -2.72
C ALA A 1 4.10 16.86 -3.45
N PRO A 2 3.73 16.47 -4.69
CA PRO A 2 4.65 15.74 -5.55
C PRO A 2 5.90 16.59 -5.81
N TRP A 3 7.03 15.95 -6.11
CA TRP A 3 8.27 16.66 -6.47
C TRP A 3 8.11 17.62 -7.66
N THR A 4 7.08 17.42 -8.46
CA THR A 4 6.76 18.24 -9.63
C THR A 4 5.86 19.45 -9.33
N GLY A 5 5.26 19.54 -8.14
CA GLY A 5 4.27 20.55 -7.72
C GLY A 5 4.62 21.22 -6.39
N ASN A 6 3.68 22.02 -5.87
CA ASN A 6 3.86 22.83 -4.65
C ASN A 6 2.91 22.44 -3.52
N ASP A 7 1.70 21.96 -3.86
CA ASP A 7 0.66 21.61 -2.89
C ASP A 7 0.44 20.09 -2.79
N GLU A 8 -0.10 19.62 -1.67
CA GLU A 8 -0.33 18.17 -1.44
C GLU A 8 -1.24 17.55 -2.50
N CYS A 9 -2.25 18.29 -2.95
CA CYS A 9 -3.25 17.83 -3.91
C CYS A 9 -2.86 18.01 -5.38
N ASP A 10 -1.65 18.51 -5.67
CA ASP A 10 -1.18 18.65 -7.04
C ASP A 10 -1.01 17.28 -7.70
N ALA A 11 -1.39 17.19 -8.96
CA ALA A 11 -1.17 15.99 -9.75
C ALA A 11 0.34 15.79 -10.00
N PRO A 12 0.90 14.59 -9.72
CA PRO A 12 2.29 14.29 -10.07
C PRO A 12 2.45 14.25 -11.60
N ASP A 13 3.52 14.85 -12.11
CA ASP A 13 3.92 14.79 -13.52
C ASP A 13 5.09 13.81 -13.66
N SER A 14 4.82 12.61 -14.20
CA SER A 14 5.85 11.57 -14.36
C SER A 14 6.82 11.84 -15.50
N ASP A 15 6.49 12.77 -16.41
CA ASP A 15 7.24 13.04 -17.63
C ASP A 15 8.12 14.29 -17.50
N LYS A 16 7.94 15.06 -16.41
CA LYS A 16 8.78 16.21 -16.08
C LYS A 16 10.24 15.78 -15.92
N ARG A 17 11.13 16.47 -16.66
CA ARG A 17 12.58 16.28 -16.61
C ARG A 17 13.28 17.51 -16.03
N GLU A 18 14.38 17.27 -15.33
CA GLU A 18 15.29 18.31 -14.89
C GLU A 18 16.16 18.82 -16.05
N ASN A 19 16.89 19.92 -15.82
CA ASN A 19 17.78 20.55 -16.80
C ASN A 19 18.86 19.62 -17.37
N ARG A 20 19.19 18.53 -16.66
CA ARG A 20 20.16 17.51 -17.09
C ARG A 20 19.51 16.31 -17.81
N GLY A 21 18.20 16.34 -18.04
CA GLY A 21 17.44 15.31 -18.77
C GLY A 21 16.94 14.13 -17.91
N PHE A 22 17.31 14.07 -16.63
CA PHE A 22 16.79 13.09 -15.68
C PHE A 22 15.33 13.37 -15.34
N GLU A 23 14.56 12.31 -15.09
CA GLU A 23 13.16 12.43 -14.67
C GLU A 23 13.10 12.93 -13.22
N VAL A 24 12.27 13.95 -12.97
CA VAL A 24 12.12 14.57 -11.64
C VAL A 24 11.55 13.55 -10.64
N SER A 25 10.59 12.74 -11.08
CA SER A 25 10.10 11.60 -10.32
C SER A 25 10.89 10.36 -10.73
N ALA A 26 11.67 9.79 -9.81
CA ALA A 26 12.46 8.60 -10.10
C ALA A 26 11.58 7.45 -10.64
N PRO A 27 12.04 6.65 -11.62
CA PRO A 27 11.24 5.56 -12.20
C PRO A 27 10.77 4.52 -11.19
N ASP A 28 11.50 4.38 -10.08
CA ASP A 28 11.27 3.47 -8.95
C ASP A 28 10.63 4.16 -7.73
N ALA A 29 10.22 5.42 -7.86
CA ALA A 29 9.51 6.13 -6.80
C ALA A 29 8.17 5.45 -6.49
N HIS A 30 7.93 5.13 -5.21
CA HIS A 30 6.75 4.41 -4.74
C HIS A 30 5.44 4.92 -5.35
N ILE A 31 5.19 6.23 -5.30
CA ILE A 31 3.94 6.82 -5.81
C ILE A 31 3.75 6.58 -7.32
N ARG A 32 4.84 6.60 -8.10
CA ARG A 32 4.82 6.39 -9.55
C ARG A 32 4.53 4.93 -9.88
N ARG A 33 5.15 4.01 -9.13
CA ARG A 33 4.97 2.57 -9.27
C ARG A 33 3.57 2.11 -8.82
N ALA A 34 3.09 2.66 -7.71
CA ALA A 34 1.76 2.41 -7.16
C ALA A 34 0.65 2.93 -8.09
N HIS A 35 0.79 4.17 -8.58
CA HIS A 35 -0.14 4.77 -9.54
C HIS A 35 -0.16 4.00 -10.87
N GLY A 36 1.01 3.53 -11.32
CA GLY A 36 1.19 2.90 -12.63
C GLY A 36 1.17 3.93 -13.77
N THR A 37 1.78 3.55 -14.90
CA THR A 37 1.87 4.41 -16.10
C THR A 37 0.66 4.29 -17.02
N GLU A 38 -0.31 3.43 -16.68
CA GLU A 38 -1.48 3.14 -17.52
C GLU A 38 -2.81 3.41 -16.79
N LEU A 39 -2.84 4.24 -15.74
CA LEU A 39 -4.06 4.44 -14.96
C LEU A 39 -5.21 5.01 -15.79
N GLU A 40 -4.93 5.80 -16.83
CA GLU A 40 -5.96 6.25 -17.79
C GLU A 40 -6.61 5.08 -18.53
N LYS A 41 -5.84 4.03 -18.82
CA LYS A 41 -6.32 2.81 -19.50
C LYS A 41 -6.91 1.80 -18.51
N LYS A 42 -6.51 1.86 -17.23
CA LYS A 42 -6.92 0.95 -16.16
C LYS A 42 -7.40 1.71 -14.93
N PRO A 43 -8.47 2.52 -15.04
CA PRO A 43 -8.92 3.38 -13.94
C PRO A 43 -9.43 2.59 -12.72
N TRP A 44 -9.73 1.30 -12.89
CA TRP A 44 -10.14 0.40 -11.82
C TRP A 44 -8.98 -0.03 -10.91
N GLU A 45 -7.72 0.12 -11.29
CA GLU A 45 -6.54 -0.16 -10.44
C GLU A 45 -6.36 0.92 -9.36
N ARG A 46 -7.43 1.15 -8.60
CA ARG A 46 -7.51 2.04 -7.46
C ARG A 46 -8.08 1.25 -6.30
N ILE A 47 -7.54 1.51 -5.12
CA ILE A 47 -7.94 0.86 -3.88
C ILE A 47 -8.19 1.94 -2.82
N LEU A 48 -9.13 1.69 -1.92
CA LEU A 48 -9.29 2.54 -0.74
C LEU A 48 -8.32 2.07 0.33
N ARG A 49 -7.23 2.81 0.54
CA ARG A 49 -6.26 2.54 1.61
C ARG A 49 -6.76 3.14 2.93
N ARG A 50 -6.73 2.36 4.01
CA ARG A 50 -7.08 2.76 5.38
C ARG A 50 -6.14 2.12 6.39
N GLY A 51 -4.86 2.46 6.26
CA GLY A 51 -3.80 1.91 7.09
C GLY A 51 -3.81 2.44 8.53
N TYR A 52 -3.22 1.65 9.43
CA TYR A 52 -2.97 1.99 10.82
C TYR A 52 -1.51 1.74 11.15
N ASN A 53 -0.89 2.59 11.97
CA ASN A 53 0.45 2.33 12.47
C ASN A 53 0.39 1.27 13.58
N TYR A 54 1.41 0.43 13.67
CA TYR A 54 1.64 -0.41 14.85
C TYR A 54 3.04 -0.15 15.41
N ASP A 55 3.19 -0.36 16.71
CA ASP A 55 4.45 -0.26 17.46
C ASP A 55 4.37 -1.24 18.63
N GLU A 56 5.07 -2.35 18.49
CA GLU A 56 5.06 -3.47 19.43
C GLU A 56 6.33 -3.48 20.30
N PRO A 57 6.24 -3.98 21.55
CA PRO A 57 7.41 -4.12 22.40
C PRO A 57 8.46 -5.06 21.80
N VAL A 58 9.71 -4.60 21.75
CA VAL A 58 10.86 -5.45 21.42
C VAL A 58 11.47 -6.07 22.67
N PHE A 59 11.90 -7.33 22.57
CA PHE A 59 12.63 -8.02 23.63
C PHE A 59 14.12 -8.12 23.27
N ASN A 60 14.99 -7.94 24.28
CA ASN A 60 16.44 -8.03 24.13
C ASN A 60 17.01 -7.09 23.06
N ALA A 61 16.56 -5.82 23.04
CA ALA A 61 17.03 -4.82 22.10
C ALA A 61 18.56 -4.68 22.16
N SER A 62 19.23 -5.03 21.06
CA SER A 62 20.69 -4.95 20.92
C SER A 62 21.11 -3.94 19.85
N GLY A 63 20.16 -3.48 19.04
CA GLY A 63 20.42 -2.70 17.83
C GLY A 63 20.88 -3.53 16.64
N PHE A 64 20.93 -4.85 16.78
CA PHE A 64 21.30 -5.80 15.75
C PHE A 64 20.12 -6.74 15.50
N SER A 65 19.38 -6.49 14.42
CA SER A 65 18.39 -7.42 13.90
C SER A 65 18.49 -7.51 12.38
N GLU A 66 18.32 -8.74 11.89
CA GLU A 66 18.09 -9.00 10.48
C GLU A 66 16.64 -8.69 10.12
N HIS A 67 16.42 -8.48 8.82
CA HIS A 67 15.11 -8.23 8.23
C HIS A 67 14.10 -9.34 8.61
N GLY A 68 13.04 -8.98 9.35
CA GLY A 68 12.00 -9.91 9.81
C GLY A 68 12.22 -10.51 11.22
N GLN A 69 13.27 -10.10 11.95
CA GLN A 69 13.48 -10.51 13.34
C GLN A 69 12.74 -9.59 14.34
N ILE A 70 12.07 -10.19 15.32
CA ILE A 70 11.36 -9.50 16.42
C ILE A 70 12.18 -9.39 17.72
N SER A 71 13.42 -9.90 17.72
CA SER A 71 14.34 -9.84 18.85
C SER A 71 15.68 -9.28 18.40
N GLY A 72 16.31 -8.45 19.25
CA GLY A 72 17.59 -7.78 18.91
C GLY A 72 17.42 -6.40 18.27
N GLY A 73 16.21 -6.05 17.82
CA GLY A 73 15.94 -4.80 17.10
C GLY A 73 15.75 -3.64 18.06
N ILE A 74 15.86 -2.40 17.55
CA ILE A 74 15.50 -1.20 18.32
C ILE A 74 13.99 -0.90 18.30
N SER A 75 13.23 -1.47 17.36
CA SER A 75 11.78 -1.24 17.20
C SER A 75 11.14 -2.38 16.40
N ASP A 76 9.91 -2.76 16.77
CA ASP A 76 9.00 -3.58 15.96
C ASP A 76 7.79 -2.73 15.61
N ALA A 77 7.97 -1.89 14.59
CA ALA A 77 7.00 -0.88 14.20
C ALA A 77 6.79 -0.91 12.69
N GLY A 78 5.59 -0.55 12.27
CA GLY A 78 5.25 -0.56 10.85
C GLY A 78 3.81 -0.15 10.58
N LEU A 79 3.29 -0.70 9.49
CA LEU A 79 1.97 -0.36 8.96
C LEU A 79 1.09 -1.60 8.86
N ILE A 80 -0.04 -1.59 9.55
CA ILE A 80 -1.17 -2.46 9.25
C ILE A 80 -1.84 -1.88 8.00
N PHE A 81 -1.39 -2.35 6.84
CA PHE A 81 -1.91 -1.90 5.56
C PHE A 81 -3.26 -2.56 5.27
N VAL A 82 -4.33 -1.78 5.34
CA VAL A 82 -5.69 -2.24 4.96
C VAL A 82 -6.09 -1.57 3.65
N ALA A 83 -6.53 -2.37 2.69
CA ALA A 83 -7.08 -1.91 1.42
C ALA A 83 -8.44 -2.55 1.14
N TYR A 84 -9.40 -1.72 0.73
CA TYR A 84 -10.73 -2.13 0.30
C TYR A 84 -10.86 -1.96 -1.21
N GLN A 85 -11.41 -2.98 -1.85
CA GLN A 85 -11.63 -3.05 -3.29
C GLN A 85 -12.78 -4.00 -3.59
N ALA A 86 -13.43 -3.83 -4.74
CA ALA A 86 -14.49 -4.72 -5.20
C ALA A 86 -13.89 -6.04 -5.71
N ASP A 87 -12.75 -5.99 -6.40
CA ASP A 87 -12.03 -7.16 -6.90
C ASP A 87 -10.52 -7.05 -6.57
N PRO A 88 -9.99 -7.85 -5.64
CA PRO A 88 -8.56 -7.81 -5.30
C PRO A 88 -7.64 -8.24 -6.45
N VAL A 89 -8.10 -9.12 -7.34
CA VAL A 89 -7.31 -9.61 -8.49
C VAL A 89 -7.21 -8.54 -9.57
N ALA A 90 -8.28 -7.79 -9.81
CA ALA A 90 -8.28 -6.72 -10.80
C ALA A 90 -7.69 -5.40 -10.27
N GLN A 91 -7.75 -5.16 -8.96
CA GLN A 91 -7.40 -3.85 -8.38
C GLN A 91 -6.11 -3.87 -7.55
N PHE A 92 -5.96 -4.78 -6.58
CA PHE A 92 -4.82 -4.77 -5.65
C PHE A 92 -3.60 -5.52 -6.21
N VAL A 93 -3.80 -6.73 -6.74
CA VAL A 93 -2.72 -7.60 -7.23
C VAL A 93 -1.85 -6.93 -8.31
N PRO A 94 -2.40 -6.22 -9.32
CA PRO A 94 -1.58 -5.58 -10.35
C PRO A 94 -0.70 -4.46 -9.78
N ILE A 95 -1.21 -3.72 -8.79
CA ILE A 95 -0.44 -2.69 -8.07
C ILE A 95 0.72 -3.36 -7.33
N GLN A 96 0.44 -4.38 -6.52
CA GLN A 96 1.48 -5.05 -5.72
C GLN A 96 2.57 -5.69 -6.59
N LYS A 97 2.19 -6.30 -7.73
CA LYS A 97 3.17 -6.86 -8.69
C LYS A 97 4.10 -5.80 -9.27
N ARG A 98 3.62 -4.57 -9.51
CA ARG A 98 4.50 -3.48 -9.98
C ARG A 98 5.48 -3.02 -8.92
N LEU A 99 5.03 -2.99 -7.66
CA LEU A 99 5.85 -2.62 -6.50
C LEU A 99 6.91 -3.69 -6.22
N GLU A 100 6.54 -4.97 -6.31
CA GLU A 100 7.47 -6.11 -6.18
C GLU A 100 8.61 -6.03 -7.19
N GLN A 101 8.30 -5.70 -8.46
CA GLN A 101 9.30 -5.64 -9.52
C GLN A 101 10.31 -4.51 -9.34
N LEU A 102 9.83 -3.34 -8.91
CA LEU A 102 10.65 -2.14 -8.77
C LEU A 102 9.91 -1.13 -7.90
N ASP A 103 10.35 -0.99 -6.65
CA ASP A 103 9.96 0.08 -5.72
C ASP A 103 11.10 0.30 -4.72
N MET A 104 11.62 1.52 -4.66
CA MET A 104 12.69 1.87 -3.74
C MET A 104 12.29 1.68 -2.27
N LEU A 105 10.99 1.82 -1.95
CA LEU A 105 10.48 1.68 -0.59
C LEU A 105 10.71 0.27 0.00
N ASN A 106 10.78 -0.76 -0.84
CA ASN A 106 11.02 -2.15 -0.41
C ASN A 106 12.36 -2.34 0.31
N THR A 107 13.31 -1.42 0.15
CA THR A 107 14.57 -1.41 0.90
C THR A 107 14.34 -1.26 2.41
N TRP A 108 13.26 -0.61 2.81
CA TRP A 108 12.97 -0.24 4.21
C TRP A 108 11.70 -0.86 4.77
N THR A 109 10.91 -1.57 3.96
CA THR A 109 9.64 -2.16 4.38
C THR A 109 9.56 -3.63 4.05
N VAL A 110 8.94 -4.40 4.95
CA VAL A 110 8.81 -5.87 4.84
C VAL A 110 7.35 -6.27 5.01
N PRO A 111 6.73 -6.98 4.06
CA PRO A 111 5.48 -7.66 4.32
C PRO A 111 5.72 -8.87 5.23
N VAL A 112 5.26 -8.82 6.48
CA VAL A 112 5.41 -9.91 7.46
C VAL A 112 4.12 -10.71 7.70
N GLY A 113 2.99 -10.24 7.15
CA GLY A 113 1.69 -10.90 7.26
C GLY A 113 0.75 -10.47 6.13
N SER A 114 -0.16 -11.37 5.73
CA SER A 114 -1.15 -11.11 4.68
C SER A 114 -2.41 -11.94 4.90
N ALA A 115 -3.57 -11.34 4.64
CA ALA A 115 -4.86 -12.00 4.68
C ALA A 115 -5.82 -11.32 3.70
N VAL A 116 -6.81 -12.07 3.20
CA VAL A 116 -7.86 -11.58 2.31
C VAL A 116 -9.21 -12.02 2.86
N PHE A 117 -10.15 -11.08 2.97
CA PHE A 117 -11.49 -11.32 3.49
C PHE A 117 -12.54 -10.79 2.51
N ALA A 118 -13.64 -11.52 2.38
CA ALA A 118 -14.86 -10.98 1.80
C ALA A 118 -15.64 -10.23 2.89
N ILE A 119 -15.95 -8.96 2.64
CA ILE A 119 -16.76 -8.15 3.56
C ILE A 119 -18.20 -8.16 3.02
N PRO A 120 -19.16 -8.79 3.73
CA PRO A 120 -20.54 -8.85 3.27
C PRO A 120 -21.19 -7.46 3.26
N ALA A 121 -22.32 -7.36 2.57
CA ALA A 121 -23.15 -6.17 2.63
C ALA A 121 -23.65 -5.92 4.07
N GLY A 122 -24.05 -4.67 4.34
CA GLY A 122 -24.73 -4.32 5.59
C GLY A 122 -26.08 -5.03 5.75
N VAL A 123 -26.59 -5.05 6.98
CA VAL A 123 -27.91 -5.60 7.31
C VAL A 123 -29.00 -4.80 6.59
N ARG A 124 -29.95 -5.50 5.94
CA ARG A 124 -31.00 -4.87 5.12
C ARG A 124 -32.32 -4.68 5.86
N GLU A 125 -32.65 -5.58 6.78
CA GLU A 125 -33.94 -5.62 7.48
C GLU A 125 -33.74 -5.55 9.00
N GLU A 126 -34.72 -4.99 9.71
CA GLU A 126 -34.71 -4.97 11.17
C GLU A 126 -34.77 -6.41 11.71
N GLY A 127 -33.84 -6.74 12.60
CA GLY A 127 -33.69 -8.11 13.13
C GLY A 127 -32.76 -9.01 12.33
N GLY A 128 -32.27 -8.59 11.15
CA GLY A 128 -31.26 -9.33 10.39
C GLY A 128 -29.85 -9.25 10.99
N TYR A 129 -28.90 -10.01 10.42
CA TYR A 129 -27.50 -10.04 10.86
C TYR A 129 -26.51 -9.96 9.70
N ILE A 130 -25.27 -9.56 9.99
CA ILE A 130 -24.21 -9.45 8.98
C ILE A 130 -23.90 -10.83 8.39
N GLY A 131 -23.99 -10.94 7.05
CA GLY A 131 -23.78 -12.20 6.35
C GLY A 131 -25.03 -13.10 6.28
N GLU A 132 -26.21 -12.61 6.69
CA GLU A 132 -27.46 -13.36 6.59
C GLU A 132 -27.70 -13.95 5.20
N SER A 133 -27.42 -13.22 4.11
CA SER A 133 -27.55 -13.73 2.73
C SER A 133 -26.65 -14.92 2.39
N LEU A 134 -25.66 -15.23 3.23
CA LEU A 134 -24.71 -16.32 3.04
C LEU A 134 -25.00 -17.52 3.96
N PHE A 135 -25.55 -17.27 5.16
CA PHE A 135 -25.63 -18.26 6.23
C PHE A 135 -27.06 -18.71 6.58
N ALA A 136 -28.10 -17.99 6.13
CA ALA A 136 -29.51 -18.35 6.35
C ALA A 136 -30.09 -19.26 5.26
#